data_AF-A0A023G564-F1
#
_entry.id   AF-A0A023G564-F1
#
_cell.length_a   1.000
_cell.length_b   1.000
_cell.length_c   1.000
_cell.angle_alpha   90.00
_cell.angle_beta   90.00
_cell.angle_gamma   90.00
#
_symmetry.space_group_name_H-M   'P 1'
#
loop_
_entity.id
_entity.type
_entity.pdbx_description
1 polymer ?
#
loop_
_entity_poly.entity_id
_entity_poly.type
_entity_poly.pdbx_seq_one_letter_code
_entity_poly.pdbx_strand_id
1 'polypeptide(L)'
;MKGALQIIFTIYTLTVSGIALAVRYEDDSRNEAHQRASDFTAVNEMLWVRKQSQRNDIAPKTLCQAMMKLRYTGGSTLEYIVYSAPPTAPMAVNAFVTTLTTSIAAALTGPRHHDNAVAYQTLRGGPVCPYKILYADPLHGCFILASYGLRSGRGKLTQPKKRYYEFLLFAFVLCN
;
A
#
# COMPACT_ATOMS: atom_id res chain seq x y z
N MET A 1 -28.03 1.62 -39.21
CA MET A 1 -28.56 1.18 -37.88
C MET A 1 -27.86 -0.03 -37.26
N LYS A 2 -27.39 -1.05 -38.01
CA LYS A 2 -26.75 -2.25 -37.44
C LYS A 2 -25.40 -2.00 -36.74
N GLY A 3 -24.57 -1.08 -37.25
CA GLY A 3 -23.25 -0.77 -36.66
C GLY A 3 -23.30 -0.06 -35.30
N ALA A 4 -24.24 0.86 -35.12
CA ALA A 4 -24.41 1.57 -33.84
C ALA A 4 -24.84 0.63 -32.70
N LEU A 5 -25.72 -0.33 -33.00
CA LEU A 5 -26.17 -1.32 -32.01
C LEU A 5 -25.04 -2.26 -31.60
N GLN A 6 -24.19 -2.70 -32.54
CA GLN A 6 -23.00 -3.51 -32.23
C GLN A 6 -21.98 -2.74 -31.39
N ILE A 7 -21.73 -1.47 -31.68
CA ILE A 7 -20.82 -0.63 -30.89
C ILE A 7 -21.33 -0.48 -29.45
N ILE A 8 -22.62 -0.17 -29.28
CA ILE A 8 -23.24 -0.06 -27.95
C ILE A 8 -23.14 -1.38 -27.19
N PHE A 9 -23.42 -2.51 -27.84
CA PHE A 9 -23.32 -3.84 -27.21
C PHE A 9 -21.89 -4.20 -26.81
N THR A 10 -20.90 -3.79 -27.61
CA THR A 10 -19.47 -4.01 -27.32
C THR A 10 -19.02 -3.14 -26.15
N ILE A 11 -19.46 -1.88 -26.09
CA ILE A 11 -19.20 -0.98 -24.96
C ILE A 11 -19.85 -1.52 -23.68
N TYR A 12 -21.12 -1.96 -23.75
CA TYR A 12 -21.82 -2.54 -22.60
C TYR A 12 -21.16 -3.83 -22.10
N THR A 13 -20.71 -4.71 -22.99
CA THR A 13 -20.03 -5.95 -22.58
C THR A 13 -18.65 -5.67 -21.97
N LEU A 14 -17.91 -4.69 -22.48
CA LEU A 14 -16.64 -4.23 -21.89
C LEU A 14 -16.85 -3.59 -20.50
N THR A 15 -17.85 -2.72 -20.34
CA THR A 15 -18.13 -2.07 -19.04
C THR A 15 -18.63 -3.08 -18.00
N VAL A 16 -19.47 -4.03 -18.38
CA VAL A 16 -19.97 -5.09 -17.48
C VAL A 16 -18.84 -6.05 -17.08
N SER A 17 -17.89 -6.34 -17.97
CA SER A 17 -16.74 -7.21 -17.64
C SER A 17 -15.84 -6.63 -16.54
N GLY A 18 -15.67 -5.31 -16.49
CA GLY A 18 -14.93 -4.64 -15.41
C GLY A 18 -15.62 -4.73 -14.04
N ILE A 19 -16.97 -4.76 -14.03
CA ILE A 19 -17.78 -4.91 -12.81
C ILE A 19 -17.76 -6.37 -12.34
N ALA A 20 -17.79 -7.34 -13.26
CA ALA A 20 -17.76 -8.77 -12.94
C ALA A 20 -16.44 -9.24 -12.31
N LEU A 21 -15.33 -8.53 -12.57
CA LEU A 21 -14.01 -8.88 -12.03
C LEU A 21 -13.76 -8.40 -10.58
N ALA A 22 -14.67 -7.61 -10.00
CA ALA A 22 -14.50 -7.03 -8.65
C ALA A 22 -13.07 -6.46 -8.44
N VAL A 23 -12.56 -5.75 -9.46
CA VAL A 23 -11.20 -5.19 -9.44
C VAL A 23 -11.08 -4.22 -8.28
N ARG A 24 -10.09 -4.47 -7.42
CA ARG A 24 -9.82 -3.62 -6.26
C ARG A 24 -9.15 -2.33 -6.71
N TYR A 25 -9.34 -1.26 -5.95
CA TYR A 25 -8.83 0.08 -6.30
C TYR A 25 -7.31 0.07 -6.55
N GLU A 26 -6.56 -0.63 -5.68
CA GLU A 26 -5.10 -0.79 -5.76
C GLU A 26 -4.62 -1.66 -6.95
N ASP A 27 -5.53 -2.40 -7.58
CA ASP A 27 -5.27 -3.30 -8.71
C ASP A 27 -5.82 -2.77 -10.05
N ASP A 28 -6.39 -1.55 -10.05
CA ASP A 28 -6.87 -0.84 -11.24
C ASP A 28 -5.79 0.11 -11.79
N SER A 29 -5.36 -0.11 -13.03
CA SER A 29 -4.36 0.71 -13.74
C SER A 29 -4.87 2.11 -14.05
N ARG A 30 -6.19 2.37 -14.02
CA ARG A 30 -6.73 3.73 -14.20
C ARG A 30 -6.42 4.65 -13.01
N ASN A 31 -6.15 4.08 -11.85
CA ASN A 31 -5.81 4.82 -10.63
C ASN A 31 -4.29 5.01 -10.45
N GLU A 32 -3.49 4.61 -11.43
CA GLU A 32 -2.02 4.59 -11.35
C GLU A 32 -1.43 5.96 -10.99
N ALA A 33 -2.07 7.06 -11.40
CA ALA A 33 -1.64 8.42 -11.05
C ALA A 33 -1.58 8.69 -9.54
N HIS A 34 -2.42 8.03 -8.73
CA HIS A 34 -2.48 8.20 -7.27
C HIS A 34 -1.75 7.09 -6.51
N GLN A 35 -1.02 6.22 -7.19
CA GLN A 35 -0.49 4.99 -6.61
C GLN A 35 1.04 4.93 -6.67
N ARG A 36 1.69 6.07 -6.88
CA ARG A 36 3.14 6.16 -7.03
C ARG A 36 3.86 6.12 -5.69
N ALA A 37 4.86 5.25 -5.57
CA ALA A 37 5.75 5.20 -4.41
C ALA A 37 6.62 6.46 -4.29
N SER A 38 6.91 7.13 -5.41
CA SER A 38 7.58 8.44 -5.39
C SER A 38 6.80 9.47 -4.59
N ASP A 39 5.47 9.46 -4.66
CA ASP A 39 4.65 10.51 -4.04
C ASP A 39 4.61 10.32 -2.52
N PHE A 40 4.55 9.07 -2.05
CA PHE A 40 4.71 8.74 -0.63
C PHE A 40 6.12 9.06 -0.11
N THR A 41 7.16 8.69 -0.87
CA THR A 41 8.55 8.87 -0.45
C THR A 41 9.09 10.29 -0.64
N ALA A 42 8.39 11.16 -1.37
CA ALA A 42 8.74 12.57 -1.52
C ALA A 42 8.62 13.33 -0.20
N VAL A 43 7.70 12.93 0.68
CA VAL A 43 7.43 13.63 1.95
C VAL A 43 8.62 13.48 2.91
N ASN A 44 9.12 14.62 3.37
CA ASN A 44 10.18 14.70 4.39
C ASN A 44 9.63 14.85 5.82
N GLU A 45 8.35 15.18 5.94
CA GLU A 45 7.67 15.42 7.21
C GLU A 45 7.27 14.12 7.92
N MET A 46 6.84 14.23 9.18
CA MET A 46 6.40 13.10 9.97
C MET A 46 5.00 12.63 9.53
N LEU A 47 4.92 11.40 9.05
CA LEU A 47 3.68 10.75 8.66
C LEU A 47 3.07 10.00 9.85
N TRP A 48 1.85 10.39 10.24
CA TRP A 48 1.13 9.80 11.37
C TRP A 48 0.07 8.81 10.89
N VAL A 49 0.04 7.62 11.47
CA VAL A 49 -1.06 6.68 11.25
C VAL A 49 -2.28 7.17 12.04
N ARG A 50 -3.35 7.51 11.33
CA ARG A 50 -4.61 7.95 11.94
C ARG A 50 -5.63 6.85 12.06
N LYS A 51 -5.67 5.97 11.07
CA LYS A 51 -6.60 4.84 11.05
C LYS A 51 -5.87 3.61 10.58
N GLN A 52 -6.09 2.54 11.33
CA GLN A 52 -5.67 1.20 10.97
C GLN A 52 -6.89 0.29 11.03
N SER A 53 -7.09 -0.56 10.03
CA SER A 53 -8.13 -1.58 10.07
C SER A 53 -7.89 -2.56 11.23
N GLN A 54 -8.95 -3.09 11.84
CA GLN A 54 -8.88 -3.91 13.06
C GLN A 54 -8.25 -5.31 12.90
N ARG A 55 -7.94 -5.75 11.68
CA ARG A 55 -7.33 -7.07 11.45
C ARG A 55 -5.84 -7.06 11.79
N ASN A 56 -5.42 -8.05 12.58
CA ASN A 56 -4.11 -8.13 13.23
C ASN A 56 -3.06 -8.87 12.40
N ASP A 57 -3.48 -9.44 11.28
CA ASP A 57 -2.79 -10.57 10.68
C ASP A 57 -1.46 -10.15 10.04
N ILE A 58 -1.35 -8.88 9.64
CA ILE A 58 -0.23 -8.36 8.85
C ILE A 58 0.37 -7.08 9.46
N ALA A 59 -0.29 -6.44 10.43
CA ALA A 59 0.34 -5.32 11.11
C ALA A 59 -0.10 -5.13 12.57
N PRO A 60 0.79 -4.51 13.37
CA PRO A 60 0.66 -4.53 14.81
C PRO A 60 -0.35 -3.49 15.29
N LYS A 61 -1.05 -3.80 16.39
CA LYS A 61 -2.01 -2.93 17.08
C LYS A 61 -1.36 -1.80 17.89
N THR A 62 -0.12 -1.44 17.61
CA THR A 62 0.58 -0.42 18.40
C THR A 62 -0.06 0.95 18.22
N LEU A 63 -0.06 1.72 19.30
CA LEU A 63 -0.55 3.09 19.35
C LEU A 63 0.53 4.06 18.87
N CYS A 64 0.15 5.31 18.63
CA CYS A 64 1.07 6.41 18.32
C CYS A 64 2.04 6.08 17.17
N GLN A 65 1.56 5.36 16.16
CA GLN A 65 2.38 4.98 15.03
C GLN A 65 2.67 6.18 14.15
N ALA A 66 3.94 6.43 13.89
CA ALA A 66 4.40 7.45 12.97
C ALA A 66 5.70 7.02 12.29
N MET A 67 6.02 7.66 11.18
CA MET A 67 7.32 7.48 10.52
C MET A 67 7.81 8.77 9.90
N MET A 68 9.12 8.92 9.82
CA MET A 68 9.76 10.07 9.19
C MET A 68 10.95 9.60 8.37
N LYS A 69 11.08 10.16 7.16
CA LYS A 69 12.21 9.85 6.27
C LYS A 69 13.47 10.48 6.85
N LEU A 70 14.52 9.68 7.01
CA LEU A 70 15.83 10.17 7.44
C LEU A 70 16.69 10.54 6.23
N ARG A 71 16.84 9.60 5.29
CA ARG A 71 17.67 9.80 4.09
C ARG A 71 17.34 8.80 3.00
N TYR A 72 17.73 9.15 1.79
CA TYR A 72 17.81 8.23 0.67
C TYR A 72 19.12 7.43 0.74
N THR A 73 19.08 6.11 0.55
CA THR A 73 20.27 5.24 0.63
C THR A 73 20.72 4.67 -0.71
N GLY A 74 19.91 4.82 -1.77
CA GLY A 74 20.28 4.41 -3.13
C GLY A 74 19.25 3.49 -3.78
N GLY A 75 19.16 3.52 -5.12
CA GLY A 75 18.18 2.77 -5.89
C GLY A 75 16.75 2.98 -5.39
N SER A 76 16.10 1.89 -4.99
CA SER A 76 14.75 1.86 -4.42
C SER A 76 14.74 1.85 -2.89
N THR A 77 15.83 2.25 -2.23
CA THR A 77 15.99 2.13 -0.77
C THR A 77 16.09 3.49 -0.07
N LEU A 78 15.40 3.61 1.06
CA LEU A 78 15.35 4.78 1.92
C LEU A 78 15.44 4.34 3.38
N GLU A 79 15.98 5.19 4.26
CA GLU A 79 15.93 4.98 5.70
C GLU A 79 14.82 5.83 6.32
N TYR A 80 14.03 5.20 7.18
CA TYR A 80 12.99 5.83 7.96
C TYR A 80 13.19 5.54 9.44
N ILE A 81 12.86 6.49 10.29
CA ILE A 81 12.63 6.24 11.71
C ILE A 81 11.13 5.97 11.92
N VAL A 82 10.81 4.90 12.63
CA VAL A 82 9.44 4.47 12.95
C VAL A 82 9.23 4.60 14.44
N TYR A 83 8.11 5.23 14.82
CA TYR A 83 7.66 5.42 16.19
C TYR A 83 6.44 4.56 16.45
N SER A 84 6.36 3.97 17.64
CA SER A 84 5.18 3.23 18.09
C SER A 84 5.18 3.06 19.61
N ALA A 85 4.00 2.94 20.21
CA ALA A 85 3.81 2.60 21.61
C ALA A 85 3.02 1.28 21.72
N PRO A 86 3.34 0.41 22.69
CA PRO A 86 2.54 -0.79 22.92
C PRO A 86 1.13 -0.41 23.42
N PRO A 87 0.08 -1.21 23.13
CA PRO A 87 -1.28 -0.92 23.59
C PRO A 87 -1.42 -0.78 25.10
N THR A 88 -0.57 -1.49 25.85
CA THR A 88 -0.58 -1.54 27.31
C THR A 88 0.18 -0.38 27.97
N ALA A 89 0.99 0.36 27.22
CA ALA A 89 1.73 1.51 27.73
C ALA A 89 1.81 2.63 26.67
N PRO A 90 0.71 3.40 26.48
CA PRO A 90 0.63 4.43 25.44
C PRO A 90 1.69 5.54 25.56
N MET A 91 2.19 5.79 26.78
CA MET A 91 3.23 6.78 27.04
C MET A 91 4.66 6.26 26.75
N ALA A 92 4.83 4.95 26.57
CA ALA A 92 6.13 4.35 26.28
C ALA A 92 6.37 4.30 24.76
N VAL A 93 6.53 5.48 24.14
CA VAL A 93 6.83 5.59 22.71
C VAL A 93 8.26 5.14 22.47
N ASN A 94 8.42 4.11 21.64
CA ASN A 94 9.71 3.61 21.17
C ASN A 94 9.94 4.04 19.73
N ALA A 95 11.21 4.23 19.37
CA ALA A 95 11.63 4.52 18.02
C ALA A 95 12.70 3.53 17.55
N PHE A 96 12.70 3.21 16.26
CA PHE A 96 13.77 2.44 15.63
C PHE A 96 13.93 2.84 14.16
N VAL A 97 15.13 2.65 13.62
CA VAL A 97 15.41 2.88 12.21
C VAL A 97 15.12 1.62 11.41
N THR A 98 14.46 1.77 10.26
CA THR A 98 14.19 0.70 9.31
C THR A 98 14.51 1.14 7.89
N THR A 99 14.84 0.18 7.04
CA THR A 99 14.94 0.40 5.59
C THR A 99 13.57 0.24 4.96
N LEU A 100 13.12 1.26 4.25
CA LEU A 100 11.98 1.21 3.36
C LEU A 100 12.46 0.96 1.93
N THR A 101 11.83 0.01 1.26
CA THR A 101 12.11 -0.32 -0.15
C THR A 101 10.91 -0.07 -1.02
N THR A 102 11.09 0.47 -2.22
CA THR A 102 10.05 0.64 -3.23
C THR A 102 10.12 -0.47 -4.29
N SER A 103 8.98 -0.85 -4.85
CA SER A 103 8.91 -1.87 -5.89
C SER A 103 7.64 -1.78 -6.73
N ILE A 104 7.66 -2.47 -7.88
CA ILE A 104 6.47 -2.68 -8.72
C ILE A 104 5.70 -3.91 -8.24
N ALA A 105 4.46 -3.70 -7.79
CA ALA A 105 3.51 -4.75 -7.47
C ALA A 105 2.44 -4.86 -8.57
N ALA A 106 2.28 -6.07 -9.12
CA ALA A 106 1.37 -6.34 -10.23
C ALA A 106 -0.08 -5.93 -9.93
N ALA A 107 -0.71 -5.29 -10.92
CA ALA A 107 -2.15 -5.01 -10.99
C ALA A 107 -2.89 -6.10 -11.77
N LEU A 108 -4.20 -6.22 -11.56
CA LEU A 108 -5.05 -7.19 -12.26
C LEU A 108 -5.43 -6.72 -13.67
N THR A 109 -5.40 -5.42 -13.92
CA THR A 109 -5.95 -4.78 -15.12
C THR A 109 -4.88 -4.32 -16.12
N GLY A 110 -3.61 -4.61 -15.87
CA GLY A 110 -2.52 -4.27 -16.79
C GLY A 110 -1.15 -4.20 -16.12
N PRO A 111 -0.08 -4.00 -16.91
CA PRO A 111 1.25 -3.73 -16.39
C PRO A 111 1.26 -2.40 -15.63
N ARG A 112 2.16 -2.30 -14.65
CA ARG A 112 2.50 -1.04 -13.96
C ARG A 112 3.82 -0.54 -14.49
N HIS A 113 3.95 0.77 -14.66
CA HIS A 113 5.16 1.39 -15.22
C HIS A 113 6.03 2.08 -14.19
N HIS A 114 5.61 2.07 -12.93
CA HIS A 114 6.36 2.64 -11.81
C HIS A 114 6.11 1.88 -10.53
N ASP A 115 6.99 2.11 -9.56
CA ASP A 115 6.87 1.56 -8.22
C ASP A 115 5.58 2.05 -7.57
N ASN A 116 4.77 1.12 -7.08
CA ASN A 116 3.49 1.35 -6.42
C ASN A 116 3.35 0.62 -5.09
N ALA A 117 4.44 0.03 -4.61
CA ALA A 117 4.49 -0.67 -3.35
C ALA A 117 5.72 -0.26 -2.55
N VAL A 118 5.56 -0.30 -1.23
CA VAL A 118 6.61 -0.08 -0.25
C VAL A 118 6.71 -1.29 0.67
N ALA A 119 7.91 -1.61 1.16
CA ALA A 119 8.09 -2.64 2.17
C ALA A 119 9.09 -2.19 3.23
N TYR A 120 8.71 -2.34 4.50
CA TYR A 120 9.50 -1.91 5.66
C TYR A 120 9.07 -2.65 6.94
N GLN A 121 9.85 -2.55 8.00
CA GLN A 121 9.45 -3.09 9.31
C GLN A 121 8.59 -2.07 10.06
N THR A 122 7.42 -2.50 10.53
CA THR A 122 6.53 -1.66 11.35
C THR A 122 6.82 -1.76 12.84
N LEU A 123 7.54 -2.79 13.27
CA LEU A 123 8.04 -2.97 14.64
C LEU A 123 9.50 -3.37 14.66
N ARG A 124 10.19 -2.96 15.72
CA ARG A 124 11.58 -3.34 15.97
C ARG A 124 11.69 -4.86 16.08
N GLY A 125 12.53 -5.46 15.23
CA GLY A 125 12.71 -6.91 15.17
C GLY A 125 11.54 -7.68 14.54
N GLY A 126 10.52 -6.98 14.03
CA GLY A 126 9.40 -7.60 13.32
C GLY A 126 9.73 -7.97 11.86
N PRO A 127 8.82 -8.64 11.16
CA PRO A 127 8.97 -8.93 9.74
C PRO A 127 8.93 -7.63 8.91
N VAL A 128 9.55 -7.68 7.73
CA VAL A 128 9.36 -6.66 6.68
C VAL A 128 7.98 -6.90 6.06
N CYS A 129 7.11 -5.92 6.17
CA CYS A 129 5.74 -6.00 5.67
C CYS A 129 5.62 -5.22 4.35
N PRO A 130 5.11 -5.84 3.27
CA PRO A 130 4.87 -5.15 2.02
C PRO A 130 3.45 -4.56 1.96
N TYR A 131 3.38 -3.35 1.42
CA TYR A 131 2.17 -2.56 1.26
C TYR A 131 2.07 -1.99 -0.14
N LYS A 132 0.92 -2.10 -0.78
CA LYS A 132 0.57 -1.35 -1.98
C LYS A 132 0.12 0.04 -1.58
N ILE A 133 0.47 1.03 -2.39
CA ILE A 133 -0.13 2.35 -2.29
C ILE A 133 -1.51 2.25 -2.93
N LEU A 134 -2.53 2.40 -2.10
CA LEU A 134 -3.89 2.49 -2.56
C LEU A 134 -4.16 3.91 -3.05
N TYR A 135 -3.73 4.93 -2.30
CA TYR A 135 -3.86 6.34 -2.66
C TYR A 135 -2.69 7.14 -2.07
N ALA A 136 -2.18 8.11 -2.81
CA ALA A 136 -1.14 9.04 -2.38
C ALA A 136 -1.47 10.45 -2.87
N ASP A 137 -1.39 11.39 -1.93
CA ASP A 137 -1.57 12.82 -2.18
C ASP A 137 -0.51 13.58 -1.38
N PRO A 138 0.63 13.92 -2.01
CA PRO A 138 1.73 14.59 -1.35
C PRO A 138 1.42 16.06 -1.02
N LEU A 139 0.47 16.69 -1.72
CA LEU A 139 0.09 18.09 -1.46
C LEU A 139 -0.71 18.21 -0.16
N HIS A 140 -1.62 17.27 0.07
CA HIS A 140 -2.44 17.24 1.28
C HIS A 140 -1.89 16.30 2.36
N GLY A 141 -0.78 15.60 2.06
CA GLY A 141 -0.12 14.70 2.98
C GLY A 141 -0.95 13.48 3.40
N CYS A 142 -1.82 13.01 2.50
CA CYS A 142 -2.73 11.91 2.75
C CYS A 142 -2.33 10.67 1.95
N PHE A 143 -2.09 9.57 2.65
CA PHE A 143 -1.65 8.32 2.06
C PHE A 143 -2.43 7.15 2.64
N ILE A 144 -2.83 6.25 1.75
CA ILE A 144 -3.54 5.04 2.10
C ILE A 144 -2.72 3.87 1.58
N LEU A 145 -2.25 3.03 2.50
CA LEU A 145 -1.52 1.82 2.19
C LEU A 145 -2.39 0.59 2.45
N ALA A 146 -2.24 -0.42 1.60
CA ALA A 146 -2.92 -1.70 1.67
C ALA A 146 -1.90 -2.84 1.81
N SER A 147 -1.93 -3.60 2.89
CA SER A 147 -1.03 -4.76 3.01
C SER A 147 -1.31 -5.82 1.95
N TYR A 148 -0.27 -6.54 1.52
CA TYR A 148 -0.44 -7.69 0.64
C TYR A 148 0.59 -8.79 0.93
N GLY A 149 0.38 -10.00 0.40
CA GLY A 149 1.46 -10.99 0.24
C GLY A 149 2.02 -11.69 1.48
N LEU A 150 1.65 -11.32 2.72
CA LEU A 150 2.10 -12.02 3.92
C LEU A 150 1.24 -13.26 4.19
N ARG A 151 1.54 -14.36 3.49
CA ARG A 151 1.22 -15.71 3.95
C ARG A 151 2.52 -16.42 4.31
N SER A 152 2.70 -16.67 5.61
CA SER A 152 3.69 -17.61 6.12
C SER A 152 3.47 -18.97 5.46
N GLY A 153 4.50 -19.50 4.81
CA GLY A 153 4.48 -20.82 4.19
C GLY A 153 5.59 -20.98 3.17
N ARG A 154 6.66 -21.69 3.54
CA ARG A 154 7.70 -22.18 2.64
C ARG A 154 7.07 -22.80 1.39
N GLY A 155 7.38 -22.29 0.20
CA GLY A 155 6.94 -22.90 -1.05
C GLY A 155 7.25 -22.05 -2.27
N LYS A 156 8.02 -22.65 -3.20
CA LYS A 156 8.42 -22.12 -4.51
C LYS A 156 7.28 -21.39 -5.26
N LEU A 157 7.70 -20.35 -5.98
CA LEU A 157 6.97 -19.70 -7.07
C LEU A 157 6.30 -20.71 -8.01
N THR A 158 4.97 -20.69 -8.05
CA THR A 158 4.13 -20.98 -9.22
C THR A 158 2.79 -20.28 -9.02
N GLN A 159 2.40 -19.38 -9.93
CA GLN A 159 1.07 -18.76 -10.02
C GLN A 159 -0.03 -19.81 -10.28
N PRO A 160 -1.34 -19.48 -10.28
CA PRO A 160 -2.08 -18.42 -9.59
C PRO A 160 -3.19 -19.06 -8.73
N LYS A 161 -3.14 -18.95 -7.40
CA LYS A 161 -4.29 -19.28 -6.54
C LYS A 161 -4.76 -18.02 -5.83
N LYS A 162 -6.00 -17.62 -6.16
CA LYS A 162 -6.85 -16.60 -5.50
C LYS A 162 -6.09 -15.81 -4.43
N ARG A 163 -5.54 -14.66 -4.81
CA ARG A 163 -4.98 -13.69 -3.86
C ARG A 163 -6.11 -13.15 -3.00
N TYR A 164 -6.35 -13.78 -1.86
CA TYR A 164 -7.03 -13.14 -0.76
C TYR A 164 -6.07 -12.08 -0.23
N TYR A 165 -6.20 -10.83 -0.68
CA TYR A 165 -5.56 -9.74 0.06
C TYR A 165 -6.46 -9.37 1.24
N GLU A 166 -5.90 -9.47 2.43
CA GLU A 166 -6.46 -8.90 3.64
C GLU A 166 -6.20 -7.39 3.59
N PHE A 167 -7.27 -6.61 3.66
CA PHE A 167 -7.17 -5.16 3.69
C PHE A 167 -6.66 -4.74 5.07
N LEU A 168 -5.34 -4.59 5.22
CA LEU A 168 -4.85 -3.64 6.20
C LEU A 168 -4.77 -2.26 5.59
N LEU A 169 -5.73 -1.43 5.98
CA LEU A 169 -5.75 -0.02 5.61
C LEU A 169 -4.90 0.73 6.63
N PHE A 170 -3.72 1.21 6.23
CA PHE A 170 -3.03 2.27 6.95
C PHE A 170 -3.39 3.58 6.27
N ALA A 171 -4.19 4.42 6.93
CA ALA A 171 -4.35 5.80 6.54
C ALA A 171 -3.31 6.63 7.30
N PHE A 172 -2.22 6.97 6.62
CA PHE A 172 -1.34 8.04 7.06
C PHE A 172 -1.99 9.35 6.64
N VAL A 173 -2.34 10.18 7.61
CA VAL A 173 -2.92 11.49 7.33
C VAL A 173 -2.10 12.49 8.10
N LEU A 174 -1.36 13.33 7.38
CA LEU A 174 -0.95 14.62 7.88
C LEU A 174 -2.24 15.42 8.09
N CYS A 175 -2.61 15.68 9.35
CA CYS A 175 -3.39 16.88 9.62
C CYS A 175 -2.39 17.99 9.82
N ASN A 176 -2.44 18.97 8.96
CA ASN A 176 -2.31 20.34 9.45
C ASN A 176 -3.64 20.77 10.07
#